data_AF-A0A1F8SEF8-F1
#
_entry.id   AF-A0A1F8SEF8-F1
#
_cell.length_a   1.000
_cell.length_b   1.000
_cell.length_c   1.000
_cell.angle_alpha   90.00
_cell.angle_beta   90.00
_cell.angle_gamma   90.00
#
_symmetry.space_group_name_H-M   'P 1'
#
loop_
_entity.id
_entity.type
_entity.pdbx_description
1 polymer ?
#
loop_
_entity_poly.entity_id
_entity_poly.type
_entity_poly.pdbx_seq_one_letter_code
_entity_poly.pdbx_strand_id
1 'polypeptide(L)'
;MTTSDDYVWTIDKALTLKGGPGTWKWTRVLFAAKTVSLRWKATPAGAAGCAFKYRLESASLPKAVGGSAKASTSKAVGGSKNATIKYGDGVVTITSDCASWSLSIVPTGHPGVVIKRTTETTKTAATTAAGLNEALADSQADWDLGTNYNYSVGGTYRIVSLTVTVHVTDELPAWTAPSGTDPALIAAWTTALAGMKRHTQGEAAIAVQSAGRYLASITKRSFTSFKAMDTYLDQLADKTFDWYDAKSDTYNENTMWGETQDAYIP
;
A
#
# COMPACT_ATOMS: atom_id res chain seq x y z
N MET A 1 -12.66 -17.65 -10.05
CA MET A 1 -12.23 -16.28 -9.65
C MET A 1 -10.77 -16.42 -9.30
N THR A 2 -9.86 -15.89 -10.11
CA THR A 2 -8.42 -15.99 -9.82
C THR A 2 -8.08 -14.84 -8.88
N THR A 3 -8.02 -15.11 -7.59
CA THR A 3 -7.46 -14.20 -6.58
C THR A 3 -5.95 -14.34 -6.67
N SER A 4 -5.26 -13.36 -7.27
CA SER A 4 -3.82 -13.23 -7.03
C SER A 4 -3.67 -12.47 -5.72
N ASP A 5 -3.17 -13.12 -4.68
CA ASP A 5 -2.76 -12.47 -3.41
C ASP A 5 -1.46 -11.66 -3.58
N ASP A 6 -1.25 -11.11 -4.77
CA ASP A 6 -0.03 -10.43 -5.16
C ASP A 6 -0.11 -8.95 -4.83
N TYR A 7 0.63 -8.58 -3.79
CA TYR A 7 0.93 -7.21 -3.42
C TYR A 7 1.91 -6.64 -4.46
N VAL A 8 1.48 -5.65 -5.26
CA VAL A 8 2.34 -5.02 -6.26
C VAL A 8 2.68 -3.59 -5.82
N TRP A 9 3.96 -3.35 -5.54
CA TRP A 9 4.47 -2.07 -5.06
C TRP A 9 5.47 -1.46 -6.05
N THR A 10 5.30 -0.19 -6.41
CA THR A 10 6.37 0.77 -6.67
C THR A 10 5.74 2.18 -6.65
N ILE A 11 6.33 3.11 -5.91
CA ILE A 11 5.78 4.46 -5.65
C ILE A 11 6.40 5.52 -6.59
N ASP A 12 7.48 5.13 -7.24
CA ASP A 12 8.28 5.83 -8.23
C ASP A 12 8.07 5.31 -9.66
N LYS A 13 7.36 4.19 -9.82
CA LYS A 13 7.00 3.61 -11.12
C LYS A 13 5.50 3.41 -11.21
N ALA A 14 4.99 3.48 -12.43
CA ALA A 14 3.59 3.16 -12.69
C ALA A 14 3.29 1.72 -12.24
N LEU A 15 2.44 1.56 -11.22
CA LEU A 15 1.87 0.26 -10.88
C LEU A 15 1.09 -0.23 -12.09
N THR A 16 1.58 -1.26 -12.78
CA THR A 16 0.96 -1.77 -13.99
C THR A 16 0.43 -3.17 -13.77
N LEU A 17 -0.89 -3.27 -13.66
CA LEU A 17 -1.63 -4.52 -13.60
C LEU A 17 -1.88 -5.00 -15.04
N LYS A 18 -1.78 -6.31 -15.27
CA LYS A 18 -2.04 -6.93 -16.57
C LYS A 18 -2.78 -8.24 -16.38
N GLY A 19 -3.52 -8.66 -17.39
CA GLY A 19 -4.19 -9.96 -17.38
C GLY A 19 -4.96 -10.23 -18.67
N GLY A 20 -5.72 -11.32 -18.65
CA GLY A 20 -6.61 -11.75 -19.72
C GLY A 20 -8.08 -11.71 -19.32
N PRO A 21 -8.95 -12.45 -20.03
CA PRO A 21 -10.38 -12.51 -19.72
C PRO A 21 -10.65 -12.97 -18.28
N GLY A 22 -11.71 -12.43 -17.68
CA GLY A 22 -12.15 -12.76 -16.34
C GLY A 22 -12.33 -11.56 -15.43
N THR A 23 -12.57 -11.85 -14.15
CA THR A 23 -12.61 -10.87 -13.07
C THR A 23 -11.39 -11.05 -12.18
N TRP A 24 -10.67 -9.95 -12.02
CA TRP A 24 -9.46 -9.86 -11.22
C TRP A 24 -9.70 -8.88 -10.09
N LYS A 25 -9.30 -9.23 -8.86
CA LYS A 25 -9.48 -8.40 -7.68
C LYS A 25 -8.20 -8.39 -6.88
N TRP A 26 -7.63 -7.21 -6.71
CA TRP A 26 -6.57 -6.93 -5.73
C TRP A 26 -7.25 -6.27 -4.55
N THR A 27 -7.19 -6.89 -3.37
CA THR A 27 -7.85 -6.39 -2.16
C THR A 27 -7.03 -5.33 -1.44
N ARG A 28 -5.72 -5.26 -1.71
CA ARG A 28 -4.77 -4.34 -1.06
C ARG A 28 -3.81 -3.72 -2.07
N VAL A 29 -4.24 -2.62 -2.67
CA VAL A 29 -3.45 -1.74 -3.53
C VAL A 29 -3.21 -0.43 -2.79
N LEU A 30 -1.96 -0.14 -2.46
CA LEU A 30 -1.61 1.12 -1.83
C LEU A 30 -1.55 2.25 -2.86
N PHE A 31 -2.29 3.31 -2.59
CA PHE A 31 -2.23 4.54 -3.35
C PHE A 31 -1.30 5.54 -2.64
N ALA A 32 -0.11 5.73 -3.18
CA ALA A 32 0.91 6.60 -2.60
C ALA A 32 0.87 8.05 -3.13
N ALA A 33 -0.19 8.45 -3.83
CA ALA A 33 -0.32 9.80 -4.36
C ALA A 33 -1.77 10.28 -4.30
N LYS A 34 -1.92 11.56 -3.94
CA LYS A 34 -3.24 12.21 -3.89
C LYS A 34 -3.91 12.27 -5.26
N THR A 35 -3.13 12.32 -6.33
CA THR A 35 -3.64 12.35 -7.70
C THR A 35 -2.85 11.34 -8.52
N VAL A 36 -3.55 10.54 -9.32
CA VAL A 36 -2.97 9.57 -10.24
C VAL A 36 -3.56 9.74 -11.64
N SER A 37 -2.77 9.42 -12.66
CA SER A 37 -3.23 9.14 -14.01
C SER A 37 -3.43 7.64 -14.16
N LEU A 38 -4.68 7.22 -14.28
CA LEU A 38 -5.05 5.86 -14.63
C LEU A 38 -4.94 5.74 -16.15
N ARG A 39 -4.04 4.90 -16.65
CA ARG A 39 -3.85 4.64 -18.07
C ARG A 39 -4.19 3.20 -18.35
N TRP A 40 -5.06 2.93 -19.31
CA TRP A 40 -5.45 1.56 -19.64
C TRP A 40 -5.32 1.26 -21.12
N LYS A 41 -5.16 -0.02 -21.42
CA LYS A 41 -5.18 -0.58 -22.77
C LYS A 41 -5.85 -1.95 -22.70
N ALA A 42 -6.70 -2.26 -23.67
CA ALA A 42 -7.37 -3.55 -23.79
C ALA A 42 -7.41 -3.99 -25.27
N THR A 43 -7.16 -5.28 -25.50
CA THR A 43 -7.01 -5.87 -26.83
C THR A 43 -7.99 -7.03 -26.99
N PRO A 44 -8.87 -7.03 -28.02
CA PRO A 44 -9.84 -8.10 -28.23
C PRO A 44 -9.18 -9.42 -28.67
N ALA A 45 -9.87 -10.54 -28.46
CA ALA A 45 -9.40 -11.89 -28.81
C ALA A 45 -9.62 -12.28 -30.29
N GLY A 46 -10.28 -11.42 -31.09
CA GLY A 46 -10.60 -11.71 -32.48
C GLY A 46 -11.65 -10.76 -33.06
N ALA A 47 -12.51 -11.30 -33.92
CA ALA A 47 -13.54 -10.54 -34.63
C ALA A 47 -14.73 -10.14 -33.73
N ALA A 48 -14.88 -10.72 -32.54
CA ALA A 48 -15.79 -10.18 -31.54
C ALA A 48 -15.07 -9.05 -30.80
N GLY A 49 -15.72 -7.87 -30.68
CA GLY A 49 -15.22 -6.81 -29.81
C GLY A 49 -15.10 -7.27 -28.36
N CYS A 50 -14.55 -6.42 -27.48
CA CYS A 50 -14.40 -6.76 -26.07
C CYS A 50 -14.69 -5.56 -25.16
N ALA A 51 -15.13 -5.80 -23.94
CA ALA A 51 -15.34 -4.85 -22.88
C ALA A 51 -14.27 -5.00 -21.78
N PHE A 52 -13.72 -3.87 -21.36
CA PHE A 52 -12.83 -3.73 -20.22
C PHE A 52 -13.44 -2.76 -19.23
N LYS A 53 -13.52 -3.13 -17.96
CA LYS A 53 -14.02 -2.29 -16.87
C LYS A 53 -13.06 -2.35 -15.70
N TYR A 54 -12.80 -1.20 -15.08
CA TYR A 54 -12.01 -1.11 -13.87
C TYR A 54 -12.73 -0.30 -12.81
N ARG A 55 -12.45 -0.63 -11.55
CA ARG A 55 -12.97 0.04 -10.37
C ARG A 55 -11.91 0.04 -9.27
N LEU A 56 -11.63 1.21 -8.73
CA LEU A 56 -10.74 1.44 -7.60
C LEU A 56 -11.61 1.90 -6.44
N GLU A 57 -11.53 1.20 -5.33
CA GLU A 57 -12.20 1.52 -4.07
C GLU A 57 -11.14 1.66 -3.00
N SER A 58 -11.38 2.48 -1.99
CA SER A 58 -10.52 2.57 -0.82
C SER A 58 -11.39 3.08 0.31
N ALA A 59 -11.16 2.61 1.54
CA ALA A 59 -11.84 3.15 2.71
C ALA A 59 -11.67 4.67 2.83
N SER A 60 -10.58 5.21 2.27
CA SER A 60 -10.30 6.63 2.27
C SER A 60 -10.91 7.38 1.07
N LEU A 61 -11.39 6.69 0.03
CA LEU A 61 -12.06 7.30 -1.13
C LEU A 61 -13.53 7.68 -0.80
N PRO A 62 -13.96 8.94 -1.01
CA PRO A 62 -15.36 9.33 -0.83
C PRO A 62 -16.29 8.69 -1.86
N LYS A 63 -15.75 8.25 -3.01
CA LYS A 63 -16.45 7.52 -4.06
C LYS A 63 -15.47 6.64 -4.83
N ALA A 64 -15.90 5.44 -5.19
CA ALA A 64 -15.13 4.56 -6.06
C ALA A 64 -14.79 5.26 -7.40
N VAL A 65 -13.55 5.11 -7.86
CA VAL A 65 -13.08 5.63 -9.14
C VAL A 65 -13.11 4.50 -10.15
N GLY A 66 -13.84 4.68 -11.25
CA GLY A 66 -13.91 3.66 -12.30
C GLY A 66 -13.91 4.23 -13.70
N GLY A 67 -13.75 3.32 -14.64
CA GLY A 67 -13.86 3.55 -16.07
C GLY A 67 -14.18 2.25 -16.80
N SER A 68 -14.67 2.38 -18.02
CA SER A 68 -14.93 1.27 -18.90
C SER A 68 -14.60 1.65 -20.33
N ALA A 69 -14.12 0.69 -21.11
CA ALA A 69 -13.86 0.84 -22.53
C ALA A 69 -14.42 -0.37 -23.28
N LYS A 70 -14.88 -0.14 -24.51
CA LYS A 70 -15.24 -1.20 -25.45
C LYS A 70 -14.29 -1.12 -26.64
N ALA A 71 -13.55 -2.20 -26.89
CA ALA A 71 -12.75 -2.37 -28.09
C ALA A 71 -13.64 -2.89 -29.22
N SER A 72 -13.56 -2.26 -30.40
CA SER A 72 -14.20 -2.79 -31.60
C SER A 72 -13.40 -3.97 -32.17
N THR A 73 -14.00 -4.67 -33.13
CA THR A 73 -13.41 -5.81 -33.82
C THR A 73 -12.02 -5.46 -34.35
N SER A 74 -11.01 -6.20 -33.91
CA SER A 74 -9.60 -6.10 -34.37
C SER A 74 -8.82 -4.82 -34.02
N LYS A 75 -9.33 -3.92 -33.15
CA LYS A 75 -8.57 -2.74 -32.70
C LYS A 75 -8.48 -2.67 -31.18
N ALA A 76 -7.27 -2.55 -30.65
CA ALA A 76 -7.07 -2.27 -29.23
C ALA A 76 -7.64 -0.89 -28.87
N VAL A 77 -8.23 -0.79 -27.68
CA VAL A 77 -8.70 0.48 -27.11
C VAL A 77 -7.81 0.87 -25.95
N GLY A 78 -7.55 2.15 -25.78
CA GLY A 78 -6.83 2.67 -24.63
C GLY A 78 -7.32 4.04 -24.25
N GLY A 79 -6.96 4.48 -23.05
CA GLY A 79 -7.33 5.79 -22.56
C GLY A 79 -6.58 6.15 -21.29
N SER A 80 -6.78 7.39 -20.85
CA SER A 80 -6.25 7.86 -19.58
C SER A 80 -7.28 8.71 -18.85
N LYS A 81 -7.31 8.61 -17.52
CA LYS A 81 -8.17 9.41 -16.66
C LYS A 81 -7.40 9.80 -15.41
N ASN A 82 -7.37 11.09 -15.11
CA ASN A 82 -6.85 11.55 -13.84
C ASN A 82 -7.89 11.29 -12.74
N ALA A 83 -7.43 10.88 -11.59
CA ALA A 83 -8.24 10.60 -10.43
C ALA A 83 -7.55 11.12 -9.17
N THR A 84 -8.32 11.71 -8.27
CA THR A 84 -7.86 12.00 -6.92
C THR A 84 -8.13 10.79 -6.06
N ILE A 85 -7.08 10.20 -5.51
CA ILE A 85 -7.17 9.05 -4.61
C ILE A 85 -6.56 9.47 -3.29
N LYS A 86 -7.21 9.16 -2.16
CA LYS A 86 -6.58 9.42 -0.86
C LYS A 86 -5.47 8.40 -0.62
N TYR A 87 -4.48 8.77 0.17
CA TYR A 87 -3.40 7.86 0.55
C TYR A 87 -3.98 6.61 1.26
N GLY A 88 -3.35 5.46 1.05
CA GLY A 88 -3.64 4.23 1.77
C GLY A 88 -4.10 3.07 0.91
N ASP A 89 -4.51 1.99 1.58
CA ASP A 89 -4.95 0.74 0.95
C ASP A 89 -6.30 0.91 0.24
N GLY A 90 -6.45 0.21 -0.87
CA GLY A 90 -7.72 0.08 -1.54
C GLY A 90 -7.83 -1.18 -2.39
N VAL A 91 -9.04 -1.41 -2.87
CA VAL A 91 -9.39 -2.54 -3.73
C VAL A 91 -9.35 -2.09 -5.18
N VAL A 92 -8.67 -2.85 -6.03
CA VAL A 92 -8.77 -2.71 -7.48
C VAL A 92 -9.50 -3.91 -8.04
N THR A 93 -10.57 -3.68 -8.78
CA THR A 93 -11.32 -4.73 -9.48
C THR A 93 -11.28 -4.44 -10.97
N ILE A 94 -10.91 -5.45 -11.74
CA ILE A 94 -10.95 -5.45 -13.21
C ILE A 94 -11.92 -6.54 -13.65
N THR A 95 -12.83 -6.21 -14.57
CA THR A 95 -13.63 -7.20 -15.29
C THR A 95 -13.40 -6.98 -16.77
N SER A 96 -12.97 -8.03 -17.46
CA SER A 96 -12.59 -7.95 -18.86
C SER A 96 -12.97 -9.23 -19.59
N ASP A 97 -13.52 -9.13 -20.80
CA ASP A 97 -13.60 -10.26 -21.75
C ASP A 97 -12.54 -10.14 -22.87
N CYS A 98 -11.70 -9.10 -22.81
CA CYS A 98 -10.58 -8.88 -23.72
C CYS A 98 -9.47 -9.93 -23.55
N ALA A 99 -8.87 -10.38 -24.65
CA ALA A 99 -7.74 -11.32 -24.65
C ALA A 99 -6.57 -10.84 -23.78
N SER A 100 -6.29 -9.54 -23.81
CA SER A 100 -5.34 -8.93 -22.89
C SER A 100 -5.78 -7.54 -22.49
N TRP A 101 -5.39 -7.14 -21.29
CA TRP A 101 -5.57 -5.79 -20.80
C TRP A 101 -4.38 -5.37 -19.92
N SER A 102 -4.22 -4.07 -19.76
CA SER A 102 -3.31 -3.45 -18.80
C SER A 102 -3.94 -2.22 -18.18
N LEU A 103 -3.76 -2.03 -16.87
CA LEU A 103 -4.08 -0.80 -16.15
C LEU A 103 -2.82 -0.32 -15.42
N SER A 104 -2.32 0.85 -15.81
CA SER A 104 -1.25 1.56 -15.12
C SER A 104 -1.83 2.65 -14.23
N ILE A 105 -1.51 2.60 -12.93
CA ILE A 105 -1.81 3.66 -11.96
C ILE A 105 -0.51 4.48 -11.83
N VAL A 106 -0.51 5.66 -12.43
CA VAL A 106 0.68 6.52 -12.49
C VAL A 106 0.49 7.70 -11.52
N PRO A 107 1.30 7.86 -10.48
CA PRO A 107 1.28 9.07 -9.65
C PRO A 107 1.40 10.34 -10.52
N THR A 108 0.50 11.31 -10.32
CA THR A 108 0.56 12.62 -10.98
C THR A 108 0.65 13.70 -9.92
N GLY A 109 1.83 14.24 -9.68
CA GLY A 109 2.02 15.33 -8.73
C GLY A 109 3.34 15.23 -8.00
N HIS A 110 4.16 16.27 -8.18
CA HIS A 110 5.50 16.53 -7.65
C HIS A 110 6.59 15.47 -7.93
N PRO A 111 7.62 15.81 -8.73
CA PRO A 111 8.84 15.00 -8.79
C PRO A 111 9.51 14.99 -7.41
N GLY A 112 9.88 13.79 -6.93
CA GLY A 112 10.66 13.62 -5.69
C GLY A 112 10.00 12.77 -4.61
N VAL A 113 8.72 12.41 -4.71
CA VAL A 113 8.07 11.59 -3.67
C VAL A 113 8.41 10.11 -3.87
N VAL A 114 9.37 9.59 -3.11
CA VAL A 114 9.77 8.18 -3.16
C VAL A 114 9.65 7.57 -1.77
N ILE A 115 8.53 6.92 -1.52
CA ILE A 115 8.39 6.04 -0.35
C ILE A 115 9.06 4.71 -0.72
N LYS A 116 10.26 4.46 -0.18
CA LYS A 116 10.94 3.16 -0.33
C LYS A 116 10.66 2.32 0.90
N ARG A 117 9.82 1.29 0.75
CA ARG A 117 9.67 0.24 1.76
C ARG A 117 10.80 -0.78 1.59
N THR A 118 11.54 -0.99 2.66
CA THR A 118 12.45 -2.13 2.81
C THR A 118 11.89 -3.00 3.93
N THR A 119 11.28 -4.13 3.59
CA THR A 119 10.89 -5.15 4.57
C THR A 119 12.09 -6.01 4.90
N GLU A 120 12.53 -5.92 6.14
CA GLU A 120 13.34 -6.96 6.77
C GLU A 120 12.39 -7.85 7.57
N THR A 121 12.62 -9.17 7.52
CA THR A 121 11.85 -10.14 8.29
C THR A 121 12.78 -10.86 9.23
N THR A 122 12.78 -10.43 10.49
CA THR A 122 13.40 -11.13 11.60
C THR A 122 12.54 -12.34 11.94
N LYS A 123 13.17 -13.51 11.96
CA LYS A 123 12.51 -14.80 12.19
C LYS A 123 12.86 -15.31 13.58
N THR A 124 11.96 -15.16 14.54
CA THR A 124 12.12 -15.83 15.83
C THR A 124 11.74 -17.29 15.67
N ALA A 125 12.72 -18.19 15.83
CA ALA A 125 12.48 -19.62 15.81
C ALA A 125 11.85 -20.04 17.12
N ALA A 126 10.57 -20.39 17.09
CA ALA A 126 9.92 -20.94 18.26
C ALA A 126 9.68 -22.45 18.07
N THR A 127 10.11 -23.22 19.08
CA THR A 127 10.15 -24.69 19.07
C THR A 127 8.98 -25.32 19.82
N THR A 128 8.15 -24.49 20.46
CA THR A 128 6.97 -24.91 21.23
C THR A 128 5.77 -24.02 20.90
N ALA A 129 4.55 -24.54 21.08
CA ALA A 129 3.32 -23.78 20.86
C ALA A 129 3.24 -22.51 21.72
N ALA A 130 3.71 -22.57 22.97
CA ALA A 130 3.74 -21.42 23.87
C ALA A 130 4.71 -20.32 23.39
N GLY A 131 5.95 -20.69 23.04
CA GLY A 131 6.94 -19.71 22.55
C GLY A 131 6.56 -19.11 21.19
N LEU A 132 5.72 -19.80 20.42
CA LEU A 132 5.21 -19.26 19.17
C LEU A 132 4.02 -18.28 19.38
N ASN A 133 3.18 -18.47 20.40
CA ASN A 133 2.14 -17.49 20.76
C ASN A 133 2.78 -16.19 21.27
N GLU A 134 3.84 -16.30 22.06
CA GLU A 134 4.67 -15.15 22.45
C GLU A 134 5.24 -14.45 21.22
N ALA A 135 5.80 -15.20 20.26
CA ALA A 135 6.34 -14.61 19.04
C ALA A 135 5.27 -13.98 18.11
N LEU A 136 4.01 -14.45 18.16
CA LEU A 136 2.89 -13.76 17.51
C LEU A 136 2.56 -12.45 18.22
N ALA A 137 2.51 -12.43 19.55
CA ALA A 137 2.25 -11.22 20.33
C ALA A 137 3.34 -10.14 20.17
N ASP A 138 4.59 -10.56 19.95
CA ASP A 138 5.73 -9.67 19.74
C ASP A 138 5.90 -9.23 18.26
N SER A 139 5.00 -9.66 17.36
CA SER A 139 5.08 -9.28 15.94
C SER A 139 4.67 -7.81 15.76
N GLN A 140 5.52 -7.03 15.09
CA GLN A 140 5.29 -5.61 14.88
C GLN A 140 5.81 -5.12 13.52
N ALA A 141 5.24 -4.01 13.05
CA ALA A 141 5.80 -3.23 11.96
C ALA A 141 6.47 -1.95 12.49
N ASP A 142 7.79 -1.98 12.61
CA ASP A 142 8.57 -0.77 12.95
C ASP A 142 8.79 0.08 11.73
N TRP A 143 8.82 1.41 11.89
CA TRP A 143 9.08 2.29 10.77
C TRP A 143 9.79 3.59 11.13
N ASP A 144 10.50 4.14 10.15
CA ASP A 144 11.16 5.45 10.26
C ASP A 144 10.95 6.31 9.02
N LEU A 145 11.16 7.62 9.19
CA LEU A 145 10.90 8.66 8.19
C LEU A 145 12.19 9.36 7.78
N GLY A 146 12.73 9.03 6.61
CA GLY A 146 13.85 9.73 6.01
C GLY A 146 13.40 10.89 5.12
N THR A 147 13.79 12.14 5.44
CA THR A 147 13.38 13.33 4.68
C THR A 147 14.58 13.99 4.00
N ASN A 148 14.53 14.21 2.68
CA ASN A 148 15.53 14.97 1.94
C ASN A 148 14.84 16.05 1.09
N TYR A 149 15.24 17.32 1.24
CA TYR A 149 14.59 18.42 0.54
C TYR A 149 15.58 19.46 0.02
N ASN A 150 15.18 20.13 -1.07
CA ASN A 150 15.81 21.36 -1.54
C ASN A 150 14.87 22.53 -1.28
N TYR A 151 15.43 23.71 -1.04
CA TYR A 151 14.66 24.93 -0.83
C TYR A 151 15.20 26.09 -1.68
N SER A 152 14.31 26.98 -2.10
CA SER A 152 14.67 28.24 -2.75
C SER A 152 14.76 29.37 -1.74
N VAL A 153 15.68 30.31 -1.97
CA VAL A 153 15.83 31.55 -1.18
C VAL A 153 15.56 32.75 -2.09
N GLY A 154 14.42 33.39 -1.92
CA GLY A 154 13.98 34.55 -2.71
C GLY A 154 13.16 35.51 -1.86
N GLY A 155 13.70 35.91 -0.70
CA GLY A 155 12.99 36.67 0.34
C GLY A 155 12.13 35.81 1.28
N THR A 156 11.87 34.55 0.92
CA THR A 156 11.29 33.51 1.80
C THR A 156 11.95 32.17 1.52
N TYR A 157 11.87 31.25 2.48
CA TYR A 157 12.31 29.86 2.36
C TYR A 157 11.12 29.01 1.93
N ARG A 158 11.25 28.31 0.80
CA ARG A 158 10.21 27.41 0.29
C ARG A 158 10.83 26.10 -0.15
N ILE A 159 10.23 24.99 0.26
CA ILE A 159 10.63 23.66 -0.20
C ILE A 159 10.19 23.48 -1.66
N VAL A 160 11.15 23.25 -2.54
CA VAL A 160 10.94 23.13 -4.00
C VAL A 160 10.99 21.69 -4.48
N SER A 161 11.68 20.81 -3.73
CA SER A 161 11.62 19.37 -3.91
C SER A 161 11.74 18.69 -2.56
N LEU A 162 11.03 17.59 -2.36
CA LEU A 162 11.03 16.81 -1.13
C LEU A 162 10.89 15.33 -1.46
N THR A 163 11.77 14.53 -0.87
CA THR A 163 11.72 13.07 -0.83
C THR A 163 11.45 12.62 0.60
N VAL A 164 10.47 11.73 0.76
CA VAL A 164 10.10 11.13 2.03
C VAL A 164 10.20 9.62 1.87
N THR A 165 11.13 9.00 2.58
CA THR A 165 11.34 7.55 2.61
C THR A 165 10.68 6.98 3.85
N VAL A 166 9.93 5.88 3.70
CA VAL A 166 9.33 5.14 4.82
C VAL A 166 9.93 3.75 4.84
N HIS A 167 10.86 3.53 5.74
CA HIS A 167 11.41 2.19 5.99
C HIS A 167 10.43 1.46 6.91
N VAL A 168 10.08 0.21 6.61
CA VAL A 168 9.19 -0.59 7.46
C VAL A 168 9.79 -1.97 7.66
N THR A 169 10.15 -2.30 8.88
CA THR A 169 10.65 -3.63 9.29
C THR A 169 9.47 -4.45 9.80
N ASP A 170 9.20 -5.61 9.19
CA ASP A 170 8.12 -6.50 9.63
C ASP A 170 8.74 -7.65 10.44
N GLU A 171 8.58 -7.65 11.74
CA GLU A 171 9.04 -8.75 12.59
C GLU A 171 7.97 -9.84 12.62
N LEU A 172 8.27 -11.02 12.06
CA LEU A 172 7.31 -12.12 11.94
C LEU A 172 7.90 -13.44 12.44
N PRO A 173 7.15 -14.23 13.23
CA PRO A 173 7.60 -15.55 13.63
C PRO A 173 7.85 -16.43 12.42
N ALA A 174 8.86 -17.28 12.54
CA ALA A 174 9.06 -18.37 11.59
C ALA A 174 8.99 -19.70 12.30
N TRP A 175 8.23 -20.60 11.70
CA TRP A 175 8.06 -21.93 12.20
C TRP A 175 8.36 -22.96 11.11
N THR A 176 9.14 -23.97 11.48
CA THR A 176 9.34 -25.17 10.67
C THR A 176 8.83 -26.34 11.49
N ALA A 177 7.80 -27.01 10.97
CA ALA A 177 7.16 -28.12 11.66
C ALA A 177 8.17 -29.26 11.90
N PRO A 178 8.38 -29.69 13.16
CA PRO A 178 9.15 -30.90 13.44
C PRO A 178 8.54 -32.14 12.76
N SER A 179 9.37 -33.16 12.51
CA SER A 179 8.89 -34.44 11.99
C SER A 179 7.81 -35.04 12.91
N GLY A 180 6.71 -35.52 12.34
CA GLY A 180 5.60 -36.10 13.09
C GLY A 180 4.62 -35.08 13.68
N THR A 181 4.76 -33.80 13.36
CA THR A 181 3.78 -32.77 13.74
C THR A 181 2.42 -33.08 13.12
N ASP A 182 1.36 -32.92 13.92
CA ASP A 182 -0.02 -33.09 13.47
C ASP A 182 -0.34 -32.17 12.27
N PRO A 183 -0.87 -32.70 11.15
CA PRO A 183 -1.29 -31.88 10.00
C PRO A 183 -2.27 -30.75 10.34
N ALA A 184 -3.16 -30.94 11.32
CA ALA A 184 -4.09 -29.91 11.76
C ALA A 184 -3.36 -28.74 12.43
N LEU A 185 -2.34 -29.04 13.23
CA LEU A 185 -1.48 -28.03 13.85
C LEU A 185 -0.67 -27.28 12.79
N ILE A 186 -0.17 -27.98 11.76
CA ILE A 186 0.51 -27.34 10.62
C ILE A 186 -0.42 -26.35 9.91
N ALA A 187 -1.66 -26.75 9.67
CA ALA A 187 -2.66 -25.91 9.01
C ALA A 187 -3.02 -24.67 9.86
N ALA A 188 -3.22 -24.85 11.18
CA ALA A 188 -3.49 -23.75 12.11
C ALA A 188 -2.35 -22.73 12.12
N TRP A 189 -1.10 -23.17 12.24
CA TRP A 189 0.08 -22.29 12.18
C TRP A 189 0.23 -21.55 10.87
N THR A 190 0.04 -22.25 9.74
CA THR A 190 0.11 -21.64 8.42
C THR A 190 -0.91 -20.51 8.29
N THR A 191 -2.10 -20.72 8.84
CA THR A 191 -3.17 -19.71 8.89
C THR A 191 -2.79 -18.55 9.80
N ALA A 192 -2.31 -18.83 11.01
CA ALA A 192 -1.88 -17.82 11.98
C ALA A 192 -0.76 -16.91 11.45
N LEU A 193 0.28 -17.48 10.86
CA LEU A 193 1.39 -16.71 10.27
C LEU A 193 0.93 -15.86 9.08
N ALA A 194 0.02 -16.38 8.26
CA ALA A 194 -0.58 -15.61 7.18
C ALA A 194 -1.44 -14.45 7.72
N GLY A 195 -2.18 -14.70 8.80
CA GLY A 195 -2.94 -13.70 9.53
C GLY A 195 -2.06 -12.58 10.10
N MET A 196 -1.00 -12.94 10.82
CA MET A 196 -0.08 -11.97 11.41
C MET A 196 0.62 -11.14 10.34
N LYS A 197 1.06 -11.77 9.26
CA LYS A 197 1.59 -11.05 8.10
C LYS A 197 0.60 -10.06 7.52
N ARG A 198 -0.70 -10.38 7.48
CA ARG A 198 -1.74 -9.43 7.04
C ARG A 198 -1.89 -8.27 8.03
N HIS A 199 -1.75 -8.54 9.33
CA HIS A 199 -1.84 -7.55 10.39
C HIS A 199 -0.72 -6.52 10.29
N THR A 200 0.55 -6.95 10.31
CA THR A 200 1.73 -6.06 10.22
C THR A 200 1.75 -5.26 8.91
N GLN A 201 1.28 -5.86 7.80
CA GLN A 201 1.09 -5.12 6.55
C GLN A 201 0.05 -3.99 6.62
N GLY A 202 -0.96 -4.12 7.49
CA GLY A 202 -1.90 -3.04 7.77
C GLY A 202 -1.24 -1.88 8.51
N GLU A 203 -0.44 -2.17 9.52
CA GLU A 203 0.37 -1.16 10.22
C GLU A 203 1.33 -0.45 9.25
N ALA A 204 2.03 -1.23 8.41
CA ALA A 204 2.88 -0.67 7.34
C ALA A 204 2.11 0.28 6.40
N ALA A 205 0.85 -0.05 6.07
CA ALA A 205 0.02 0.83 5.25
C ALA A 205 -0.39 2.11 5.98
N ILE A 206 -0.52 2.08 7.32
CA ILE A 206 -0.75 3.27 8.15
C ILE A 206 0.50 4.14 8.15
N ALA A 207 1.72 3.58 8.31
CA ALA A 207 2.98 4.32 8.23
C ALA A 207 3.11 5.09 6.90
N VAL A 208 2.79 4.43 5.79
CA VAL A 208 2.79 5.09 4.46
C VAL A 208 1.73 6.20 4.36
N GLN A 209 0.55 6.01 4.96
CA GLN A 209 -0.46 7.07 5.04
C GLN A 209 0.04 8.28 5.84
N SER A 210 0.70 8.04 6.98
CA SER A 210 1.30 9.06 7.83
C SER A 210 2.32 9.89 7.04
N ALA A 211 3.24 9.24 6.33
CA ALA A 211 4.21 9.91 5.45
C ALA A 211 3.54 10.71 4.32
N GLY A 212 2.45 10.21 3.75
CA GLY A 212 1.64 10.95 2.77
C GLY A 212 1.04 12.24 3.34
N ARG A 213 0.62 12.23 4.62
CA ARG A 213 0.10 13.42 5.34
C ARG A 213 1.20 14.41 5.66
N TYR A 214 2.38 13.94 6.09
CA TYR A 214 3.58 14.75 6.30
C TYR A 214 3.91 15.56 5.03
N LEU A 215 4.06 14.86 3.90
CA LEU A 215 4.33 15.45 2.60
C LEU A 215 3.27 16.50 2.18
N ALA A 216 1.99 16.17 2.33
CA ALA A 216 0.90 17.06 1.93
C ALA A 216 0.85 18.37 2.73
N SER A 217 1.42 18.37 3.93
CA SER A 217 1.47 19.53 4.83
C SER A 217 2.64 20.47 4.52
N ILE A 218 3.74 19.92 4.00
CA ILE A 218 4.97 20.67 3.69
C ILE A 218 4.85 21.49 2.40
N THR A 219 4.33 20.87 1.34
CA THR A 219 4.38 21.41 -0.05
C THR A 219 3.60 22.71 -0.28
N LYS A 220 2.93 23.25 0.73
CA LYS A 220 2.04 24.42 0.64
C LYS A 220 2.52 25.65 1.39
N ARG A 221 3.71 25.61 2.00
CA ARG A 221 4.18 26.67 2.91
C ARG A 221 5.44 27.37 2.40
N SER A 222 5.50 28.65 2.71
CA SER A 222 6.71 29.47 2.66
C SER A 222 7.01 29.95 4.07
N PHE A 223 8.28 30.14 4.40
CA PHE A 223 8.77 30.49 5.73
C PHE A 223 9.61 31.76 5.67
N THR A 224 9.61 32.52 6.76
CA THR A 224 10.36 33.77 6.89
C THR A 224 11.85 33.54 7.13
N SER A 225 12.24 32.37 7.62
CA SER A 225 13.63 31.97 7.84
C SER A 225 13.81 30.46 7.71
N PHE A 226 15.06 30.02 7.54
CA PHE A 226 15.41 28.59 7.59
C PHE A 226 15.01 27.98 8.94
N LYS A 227 15.33 28.64 10.05
CA LYS A 227 14.99 28.17 11.41
C LYS A 227 13.47 27.95 11.59
N ALA A 228 12.64 28.86 11.06
CA ALA A 228 11.20 28.70 11.13
C ALA A 228 10.68 27.53 10.27
N MET A 229 11.33 27.26 9.14
CA MET A 229 11.06 26.07 8.33
C MET A 229 11.45 24.80 9.07
N ASP A 230 12.67 24.76 9.61
CA ASP A 230 13.23 23.61 10.34
C ASP A 230 12.37 23.22 11.54
N THR A 231 12.07 24.19 12.43
CA THR A 231 11.16 23.97 13.57
C THR A 231 9.78 23.48 13.14
N TYR A 232 9.26 23.94 11.99
CA TYR A 232 7.98 23.46 11.48
C TYR A 232 8.06 22.01 11.00
N LEU A 233 9.15 21.62 10.35
CA LEU A 233 9.36 20.24 9.88
C LEU A 233 9.46 19.27 11.05
N ASP A 234 10.18 19.64 12.11
CA ASP A 234 10.29 18.83 13.35
C ASP A 234 8.93 18.64 14.00
N GLN A 235 8.20 19.73 14.26
CA GLN A 235 6.86 19.66 14.85
C GLN A 235 5.86 18.89 13.98
N LEU A 236 6.07 18.91 12.66
CA LEU A 236 5.23 18.15 11.74
C LEU A 236 5.59 16.66 11.74
N ALA A 237 6.86 16.31 11.95
CA ALA A 237 7.30 14.93 12.13
C ALA A 237 6.68 14.35 13.40
N ASP A 238 6.77 15.04 14.53
CA ASP A 238 6.15 14.63 15.80
C ASP A 238 4.64 14.38 15.62
N LYS A 239 3.92 15.34 15.03
CA LYS A 239 2.48 15.20 14.75
C LYS A 239 2.16 14.06 13.78
N THR A 240 3.11 13.67 12.94
CA THR A 240 2.95 12.56 12.02
C THR A 240 3.08 11.23 12.75
N PHE A 241 4.01 11.11 13.70
CA PHE A 241 4.13 9.97 14.59
C PHE A 241 2.94 9.89 15.57
N ASP A 242 2.53 10.98 16.21
CA ASP A 242 1.33 11.00 17.07
C ASP A 242 0.07 10.51 16.32
N TRP A 243 -0.07 10.89 15.06
CA TRP A 243 -1.18 10.45 14.22
C TRP A 243 -1.05 8.98 13.83
N TYR A 244 0.17 8.51 13.56
CA TYR A 244 0.44 7.10 13.31
C TYR A 244 0.04 6.27 14.54
N ASP A 245 0.55 6.61 15.72
CA ASP A 245 0.31 5.88 16.97
C ASP A 245 -1.19 5.76 17.23
N ALA A 246 -1.91 6.89 17.22
CA ALA A 246 -3.36 6.89 17.42
C ALA A 246 -4.12 6.02 16.37
N LYS A 247 -3.59 5.93 15.14
CA LYS A 247 -4.18 5.09 14.08
C LYS A 247 -3.79 3.63 14.20
N SER A 248 -2.57 3.33 14.59
CA SER A 248 -2.09 1.97 14.85
C SER A 248 -2.85 1.39 16.03
N ASP A 249 -2.99 2.14 17.14
CA ASP A 249 -3.78 1.73 18.30
C ASP A 249 -5.21 1.38 17.92
N THR A 250 -5.89 2.28 17.19
CA THR A 250 -7.24 2.03 16.68
C THR A 250 -7.28 0.78 15.78
N TYR A 251 -6.26 0.56 14.95
CA TYR A 251 -6.19 -0.60 14.07
C TYR A 251 -5.95 -1.89 14.87
N ASN A 252 -5.10 -1.86 15.88
CA ASN A 252 -4.77 -2.99 16.75
C ASN A 252 -5.97 -3.35 17.63
N GLU A 253 -6.69 -2.38 18.17
CA GLU A 253 -7.97 -2.60 18.85
C GLU A 253 -9.01 -3.26 17.93
N ASN A 254 -9.20 -2.72 16.72
CA ASN A 254 -10.20 -3.25 15.78
C ASN A 254 -9.83 -4.63 15.23
N THR A 255 -8.54 -4.92 15.12
CA THR A 255 -8.07 -6.21 14.62
C THR A 255 -7.78 -7.22 15.72
N MET A 256 -7.86 -6.78 16.99
CA MET A 256 -7.41 -7.50 18.18
C MET A 256 -5.98 -8.01 17.99
N TRP A 257 -5.05 -7.11 17.66
CA TRP A 257 -3.63 -7.44 17.38
C TRP A 257 -3.48 -8.54 16.31
N GLY A 258 -4.41 -8.58 15.35
CA GLY A 258 -4.44 -9.54 14.26
C GLY A 258 -5.33 -10.78 14.48
N GLU A 259 -5.86 -11.03 15.67
CA GLU A 259 -6.71 -12.22 15.92
C GLU A 259 -7.92 -12.30 14.98
N THR A 260 -8.60 -11.17 14.74
CA THR A 260 -9.73 -11.10 13.79
C THR A 260 -9.32 -11.33 12.33
N GLN A 261 -8.02 -11.35 12.07
CA GLN A 261 -7.40 -11.64 10.77
C GLN A 261 -6.76 -13.02 10.80
N ASP A 262 -7.27 -13.93 11.62
CA ASP A 262 -6.80 -15.30 11.81
C ASP A 262 -5.38 -15.41 12.40
N ALA A 263 -4.82 -14.35 12.98
CA ALA A 263 -3.47 -14.35 13.58
C ALA A 263 -3.44 -14.97 14.99
N TYR A 264 -4.16 -16.07 15.18
CA TYR A 264 -4.27 -16.77 16.45
C TYR A 264 -4.27 -18.27 16.23
N ILE A 265 -3.98 -19.01 17.29
CA ILE A 265 -4.08 -20.47 17.26
C ILE A 265 -5.10 -20.91 18.30
N PRO A 266 -6.10 -21.72 17.90
CA PRO A 266 -7.10 -22.26 18.80
C PRO A 266 -6.53 -23.13 19.91
#